data_AF-A0A932AWI2-F1
#
_entry.id   AF-A0A932AWI2-F1
#
_cell.length_a   1.000
_cell.length_b   1.000
_cell.length_c   1.000
_cell.angle_alpha   90.00
_cell.angle_beta   90.00
_cell.angle_gamma   90.00
#
_symmetry.space_group_name_H-M   'P 1'
#
loop_
_entity.id
_entity.type
_entity.pdbx_description
1 polymer ?
#
loop_
_entity_poly.entity_id
_entity_poly.type
_entity_poly.pdbx_seq_one_letter_code
_entity_poly.pdbx_strand_id
1 'polypeptide(L)'
;MPGGALPRFDTPLVPRQSISGRALVAVVAIMTFLASLTTGAVILVSGAASEWQSDVAREVTIQVIPAPGRDIDATVDKAATVTRAFPGIGEVRAFSKDESTKLLEPWLGSGLSLDTLPVPRLIVVKIAPGAAPDIPQLRRMLAEQVPGATLDDHRGWIDRMRAMAGTAVAAGVGILILMIAATVLSVTFATRGAMATNKTVIEVLHFVGAKNGFIAGHFQRHFLMLGLEGGAIGGGAAIVLFALASAISQWFIGTAGGDQTAALFGSFSIGVAGYIAVLGQVVLIAAVTAITSRQTVNRTLEAID
;
A
#
# COMPACT_ATOMS: atom_id res chain seq x y z
N MET A 1 -68.07 13.03 11.13
CA MET A 1 -66.78 13.63 10.74
C MET A 1 -65.84 12.51 10.32
N PRO A 2 -65.32 12.49 9.09
CA PRO A 2 -64.16 11.65 8.75
C PRO A 2 -62.90 12.52 8.77
N GLY A 3 -61.94 12.15 9.64
CA GLY A 3 -60.62 12.76 9.70
C GLY A 3 -59.83 12.43 8.44
N GLY A 4 -59.74 13.38 7.52
CA GLY A 4 -58.86 13.28 6.35
C GLY A 4 -57.40 13.38 6.81
N ALA A 5 -56.64 12.32 6.56
CA ALA A 5 -55.20 12.32 6.76
C ALA A 5 -54.57 13.44 5.89
N LEU A 6 -53.86 14.37 6.53
CA LEU A 6 -53.15 15.44 5.84
C LEU A 6 -52.07 14.84 4.91
N PRO A 7 -51.99 15.26 3.64
CA PRO A 7 -50.94 14.82 2.74
C PRO A 7 -49.57 15.33 3.25
N ARG A 8 -48.66 14.39 3.55
CA ARG A 8 -47.27 14.71 3.84
C ARG A 8 -46.56 15.06 2.54
N PHE A 9 -46.42 16.35 2.28
CA PHE A 9 -45.50 16.84 1.26
C PHE A 9 -44.08 16.80 1.84
N ASP A 10 -43.40 15.66 1.69
CA ASP A 10 -41.94 15.55 1.88
C ASP A 10 -41.23 16.22 0.70
N THR A 11 -41.41 17.53 0.55
CA THR A 11 -40.62 18.31 -0.41
C THR A 11 -39.26 18.58 0.25
N PRO A 12 -38.15 18.04 -0.28
CA PRO A 12 -36.84 18.28 0.31
C PRO A 12 -36.52 19.78 0.27
N LEU A 13 -36.15 20.36 1.42
CA LEU A 13 -35.75 21.77 1.54
C LEU A 13 -34.63 22.18 0.57
N VAL A 14 -33.85 21.21 0.08
CA VAL A 14 -32.85 21.40 -0.98
C VAL A 14 -33.21 20.48 -2.16
N PRO A 15 -33.53 21.03 -3.35
CA PRO A 15 -33.81 20.22 -4.54
C PRO A 15 -32.63 19.29 -4.86
N ARG A 16 -32.91 18.00 -5.03
CA ARG A 16 -31.86 16.97 -5.30
C ARG A 16 -31.09 17.18 -6.61
N GLN A 17 -31.52 18.10 -7.47
CA GLN A 17 -30.96 18.31 -8.81
C GLN A 17 -30.40 19.72 -9.05
N SER A 18 -29.90 20.40 -8.02
CA SER A 18 -29.17 21.66 -8.23
C SER A 18 -27.81 21.40 -8.92
N ILE A 19 -27.36 22.35 -9.74
CA ILE A 19 -26.06 22.28 -10.44
C ILE A 19 -24.92 22.09 -9.44
N SER A 20 -25.01 22.73 -8.27
CA SER A 20 -24.04 22.58 -7.15
C SER A 20 -24.01 21.17 -6.57
N GLY A 21 -25.14 20.47 -6.49
CA GLY A 21 -25.20 19.08 -6.02
C GLY A 21 -24.49 18.12 -6.98
N ARG A 22 -24.72 18.26 -8.28
CA ARG A 22 -24.06 17.43 -9.32
C ARG A 22 -22.55 17.66 -9.36
N ALA A 23 -22.11 18.91 -9.23
CA ALA A 23 -20.70 19.26 -9.17
C ALA A 23 -20.02 18.63 -7.93
N LEU A 24 -20.67 18.66 -6.77
CA LEU A 24 -20.16 18.04 -5.55
C LEU A 24 -20.01 16.52 -5.70
N VAL A 25 -21.04 15.84 -6.24
CA VAL A 25 -20.99 14.39 -6.47
C VAL A 25 -19.81 14.04 -7.38
N ALA A 26 -19.58 14.80 -8.45
CA ALA A 26 -18.45 14.59 -9.34
C ALA A 26 -17.10 14.77 -8.63
N VAL A 27 -16.93 15.82 -7.83
CA VAL A 27 -15.70 16.05 -7.05
C VAL A 27 -15.47 14.92 -6.05
N VAL A 28 -16.50 14.52 -5.32
CA VAL A 28 -16.42 13.42 -4.34
C VAL A 28 -16.11 12.09 -5.04
N ALA A 29 -16.67 11.83 -6.23
CA ALA A 29 -16.37 10.64 -7.01
C ALA A 29 -14.91 10.60 -7.46
N ILE A 30 -14.39 11.70 -7.99
CA ILE A 30 -12.98 11.81 -8.40
C ILE A 30 -12.05 11.61 -7.19
N MET A 31 -12.34 12.27 -6.07
CA MET A 31 -11.54 12.13 -4.85
C MET A 31 -11.61 10.72 -4.28
N THR A 32 -12.78 10.08 -4.27
CA THR A 32 -12.90 8.69 -3.80
C THR A 32 -12.14 7.73 -4.70
N PHE A 33 -12.20 7.93 -6.02
CA PHE A 33 -11.46 7.14 -6.99
C PHE A 33 -9.95 7.28 -6.81
N LEU A 34 -9.45 8.51 -6.78
CA LEU A 34 -8.02 8.80 -6.59
C LEU A 34 -7.52 8.28 -5.24
N ALA A 35 -8.32 8.39 -4.17
CA ALA A 35 -7.94 7.90 -2.86
C ALA A 35 -7.87 6.38 -2.89
N SER A 36 -8.82 5.73 -3.55
CA SER A 36 -8.85 4.27 -3.70
C SER A 36 -7.63 3.77 -4.49
N LEU A 37 -7.23 4.50 -5.54
CA LEU A 37 -5.99 4.25 -6.27
C LEU A 37 -4.74 4.38 -5.39
N THR A 38 -4.65 5.46 -4.61
CA THR A 38 -3.54 5.66 -3.68
C THR A 38 -3.46 4.53 -2.66
N THR A 39 -4.59 4.15 -2.06
CA THR A 39 -4.65 3.04 -1.10
C THR A 39 -4.21 1.72 -1.76
N GLY A 40 -4.70 1.42 -2.96
CA GLY A 40 -4.29 0.23 -3.72
C GLY A 40 -2.80 0.23 -4.02
N ALA A 41 -2.23 1.35 -4.45
CA ALA A 41 -0.80 1.50 -4.70
C ALA A 41 0.04 1.27 -3.43
N VAL A 42 -0.36 1.84 -2.29
CA VAL A 42 0.30 1.65 -1.00
C VAL A 42 0.28 0.18 -0.57
N ILE A 43 -0.87 -0.50 -0.71
CA ILE A 43 -1.01 -1.92 -0.39
C ILE A 43 -0.09 -2.78 -1.28
N LEU A 44 -0.07 -2.52 -2.59
CA LEU A 44 0.77 -3.26 -3.54
C LEU A 44 2.26 -3.06 -3.25
N VAL A 45 2.70 -1.82 -3.05
CA VAL A 45 4.12 -1.51 -2.76
C VAL A 45 4.56 -2.13 -1.44
N SER A 46 3.74 -2.03 -0.39
CA SER A 46 4.07 -2.61 0.92
C SER A 46 4.07 -4.14 0.90
N GLY A 47 3.10 -4.76 0.21
CA GLY A 47 3.04 -6.20 0.01
C GLY A 47 4.27 -6.73 -0.74
N ALA A 48 4.54 -6.18 -1.93
CA ALA A 48 5.70 -6.57 -2.75
C ALA A 48 7.02 -6.37 -2.00
N ALA A 49 7.19 -5.24 -1.31
CA ALA A 49 8.38 -5.00 -0.50
C ALA A 49 8.52 -6.04 0.62
N SER A 50 7.43 -6.41 1.29
CA SER A 50 7.47 -7.39 2.40
C SER A 50 7.79 -8.82 1.95
N GLU A 51 7.23 -9.24 0.82
CA GLU A 51 7.45 -10.57 0.25
C GLU A 51 8.90 -10.71 -0.23
N TRP A 52 9.33 -9.74 -1.02
CA TRP A 52 10.70 -9.68 -1.53
C TRP A 52 11.74 -9.60 -0.39
N GLN A 53 11.48 -8.84 0.68
CA GLN A 53 12.32 -8.81 1.87
C GLN A 53 12.38 -10.16 2.60
N SER A 54 11.25 -10.88 2.68
CA SER A 54 11.19 -12.20 3.31
C SER A 54 12.03 -13.21 2.54
N ASP A 55 12.01 -13.15 1.21
CA ASP A 55 12.77 -14.06 0.36
C ASP A 55 14.28 -13.84 0.50
N VAL A 56 14.74 -12.59 0.44
CA VAL A 56 16.17 -12.28 0.61
C VAL A 56 16.64 -12.52 2.05
N ALA A 57 15.80 -12.26 3.05
CA ALA A 57 16.18 -12.50 4.44
C ALA A 57 16.36 -13.99 4.78
N ARG A 58 15.88 -14.91 3.95
CA ARG A 58 16.02 -16.36 4.13
C ARG A 58 17.31 -16.93 3.54
N GLU A 59 18.11 -16.10 2.86
CA GLU A 59 19.36 -16.51 2.24
C GLU A 59 20.54 -15.68 2.76
N VAL A 60 21.62 -16.38 3.11
CA VAL A 60 22.87 -15.80 3.60
C VAL A 60 23.99 -16.34 2.74
N THR A 61 24.94 -15.48 2.38
CA THR A 61 26.08 -15.86 1.55
C THR A 61 27.35 -15.81 2.38
N ILE A 62 28.09 -16.91 2.40
CA ILE A 62 29.45 -16.94 2.95
C ILE A 62 30.41 -16.89 1.77
N GLN A 63 31.35 -15.96 1.81
CA GLN A 63 32.41 -15.81 0.81
C GLN A 63 33.73 -16.22 1.42
N VAL A 64 34.46 -17.10 0.75
CA VAL A 64 35.81 -17.52 1.16
C VAL A 64 36.81 -16.99 0.14
N ILE A 65 37.66 -16.06 0.57
CA ILE A 65 38.66 -15.43 -0.30
C ILE A 65 39.90 -16.34 -0.39
N PRO A 66 40.41 -16.66 -1.59
CA PRO A 66 41.65 -17.41 -1.75
C PRO A 66 42.83 -16.67 -1.10
N ALA A 67 43.63 -17.40 -0.32
CA ALA A 67 44.85 -16.88 0.29
C ALA A 67 46.06 -17.78 -0.06
N PRO A 68 47.25 -17.20 -0.32
CA PRO A 68 48.45 -17.99 -0.64
C PRO A 68 48.78 -19.02 0.45
N GLY A 69 49.08 -20.26 0.05
CA GLY A 69 49.48 -21.32 0.97
C GLY A 69 48.35 -21.97 1.78
N ARG A 70 47.07 -21.66 1.47
CA ARG A 70 45.91 -22.28 2.11
C ARG A 70 45.11 -23.08 1.08
N ASP A 71 44.73 -24.30 1.46
CA ASP A 71 43.79 -25.11 0.68
C ASP A 71 42.39 -24.49 0.81
N ILE A 72 41.91 -23.92 -0.29
CA ILE A 72 40.63 -23.23 -0.34
C ILE A 72 39.46 -24.21 -0.23
N ASP A 73 39.57 -25.40 -0.81
CA ASP A 73 38.47 -26.37 -0.84
C ASP A 73 38.29 -26.97 0.56
N ALA A 74 39.39 -27.28 1.27
CA ALA A 74 39.33 -27.64 2.68
C ALA A 74 38.74 -26.53 3.58
N THR A 75 39.01 -25.26 3.23
CA THR A 75 38.46 -24.10 3.97
C THR A 75 36.96 -23.95 3.74
N VAL A 76 36.50 -24.17 2.50
CA VAL A 76 35.08 -24.16 2.11
C VAL A 76 34.32 -25.30 2.79
N ASP A 77 34.89 -26.51 2.80
CA ASP A 77 34.28 -27.67 3.46
C ASP A 77 34.15 -27.47 4.96
N LYS A 78 35.17 -26.87 5.59
CA LYS A 78 35.12 -26.50 7.01
C LYS A 78 34.03 -25.46 7.27
N ALA A 79 33.96 -24.39 6.47
CA ALA A 79 32.90 -23.38 6.59
C ALA A 79 31.51 -24.00 6.43
N ALA A 80 31.30 -24.82 5.40
CA ALA A 80 30.04 -25.49 5.15
C ALA A 80 29.63 -26.41 6.31
N THR A 81 30.59 -27.11 6.91
CA THR A 81 30.35 -27.99 8.07
C THR A 81 29.97 -27.20 9.31
N VAL A 82 30.69 -26.12 9.62
CA VAL A 82 30.39 -25.24 10.76
C VAL A 82 29.00 -24.63 10.61
N THR A 83 28.67 -24.13 9.41
CA THR A 83 27.36 -23.53 9.14
C THR A 83 26.23 -24.55 9.19
N ARG A 84 26.43 -25.77 8.68
CA ARG A 84 25.41 -26.83 8.72
C ARG A 84 25.08 -27.28 10.15
N ALA A 85 26.05 -27.20 11.06
CA ALA A 85 25.84 -27.50 12.48
C ALA A 85 25.15 -26.36 13.25
N PHE A 86 24.98 -25.18 12.64
CA PHE A 86 24.40 -24.03 13.32
C PHE A 86 22.85 -24.14 13.41
N PRO A 87 22.23 -23.89 14.57
CA PRO A 87 20.79 -24.00 14.73
C PRO A 87 20.01 -23.06 13.79
N GLY A 88 18.97 -23.58 13.15
CA GLY A 88 18.09 -22.81 12.26
C GLY A 88 18.56 -22.72 10.81
N ILE A 89 19.67 -23.37 10.45
CA ILE A 89 20.10 -23.52 9.06
C ILE A 89 19.41 -24.73 8.43
N GLY A 90 18.86 -24.56 7.22
CA GLY A 90 18.16 -25.60 6.48
C GLY A 90 19.04 -26.26 5.43
N GLU A 91 19.58 -25.47 4.50
CA GLU A 91 20.40 -25.95 3.38
C GLU A 91 21.72 -25.18 3.33
N VAL A 92 22.82 -25.89 3.07
CA VAL A 92 24.15 -25.30 2.87
C VAL A 92 24.74 -25.87 1.59
N ARG A 93 24.89 -25.02 0.57
CA ARG A 93 25.43 -25.38 -0.74
C ARG A 93 26.71 -24.60 -1.01
N ALA A 94 27.83 -25.29 -1.06
CA ALA A 94 29.10 -24.75 -1.54
C ALA A 94 29.15 -24.81 -3.07
N PHE A 95 29.52 -23.71 -3.72
CA PHE A 95 29.74 -23.66 -5.16
C PHE A 95 31.20 -24.00 -5.47
N SER A 96 31.38 -24.87 -6.47
CA SER A 96 32.70 -25.17 -7.02
C SER A 96 33.29 -23.98 -7.78
N LYS A 97 34.58 -24.05 -8.10
CA LYS A 97 35.25 -23.08 -8.98
C LYS A 97 34.52 -22.94 -10.31
N ASP A 98 34.21 -24.06 -10.93
CA ASP A 98 33.64 -24.11 -12.28
C ASP A 98 32.23 -23.54 -12.32
N GLU A 99 31.41 -23.81 -11.29
CA GLU A 99 30.09 -23.20 -11.16
C GLU A 99 30.20 -21.68 -10.98
N SER A 100 31.11 -21.21 -10.11
CA SER A 100 31.33 -19.77 -9.90
C SER A 100 31.81 -19.08 -11.17
N THR A 101 32.71 -19.72 -11.93
CA THR A 101 33.19 -19.26 -13.24
C THR A 101 32.05 -19.15 -14.26
N LYS A 102 31.18 -20.17 -14.34
CA LYS A 102 30.01 -20.15 -15.23
C LYS A 102 29.03 -19.01 -14.92
N LEU A 103 28.88 -18.63 -13.65
CA LEU A 103 28.04 -17.48 -13.26
C LEU A 103 28.63 -16.15 -13.74
N LEU A 104 29.94 -16.07 -13.95
CA LEU A 104 30.64 -14.87 -14.41
C LEU A 104 30.74 -14.78 -15.95
N GLU A 105 30.63 -15.91 -16.65
CA GLU A 105 30.74 -16.01 -18.11
C GLU A 105 29.80 -15.06 -18.89
N PRO A 106 28.52 -14.86 -18.50
CA PRO A 106 27.63 -13.92 -19.19
C PRO A 106 28.10 -12.45 -19.15
N TRP A 107 28.88 -12.09 -18.13
CA TRP A 107 29.37 -10.73 -17.91
C TRP A 107 30.77 -10.51 -18.49
N LEU A 108 31.61 -11.54 -18.44
CA LEU A 108 33.02 -11.46 -18.82
C LEU A 108 33.31 -12.05 -20.22
N GLY A 109 32.35 -12.78 -20.80
CA GLY A 109 32.50 -13.46 -22.09
C GLY A 109 33.14 -14.84 -21.97
N SER A 110 32.85 -15.70 -22.95
CA SER A 110 33.44 -17.04 -23.07
C SER A 110 34.90 -16.94 -23.53
N GLY A 111 35.85 -17.41 -22.71
CA GLY A 111 37.27 -17.52 -23.12
C GLY A 111 38.31 -16.81 -22.24
N LEU A 112 37.89 -16.18 -21.13
CA LEU A 112 38.84 -15.72 -20.11
C LEU A 112 39.28 -16.92 -19.24
N SER A 113 40.58 -17.22 -19.23
CA SER A 113 41.19 -18.14 -18.27
C SER A 113 41.14 -17.51 -16.88
N LEU A 114 40.06 -17.77 -16.14
CA LEU A 114 39.88 -17.37 -14.73
C LEU A 114 40.78 -18.16 -13.76
N ASP A 115 41.78 -18.87 -14.29
CA ASP A 115 42.71 -19.70 -13.52
C ASP A 115 43.70 -18.89 -12.69
N THR A 116 43.95 -17.65 -13.10
CA THR A 116 44.89 -16.72 -12.46
C THR A 116 44.18 -15.69 -11.58
N LEU A 117 42.85 -15.56 -11.68
CA LEU A 117 42.10 -14.65 -10.81
C LEU A 117 41.72 -15.34 -9.50
N PRO A 118 41.96 -14.70 -8.34
CA PRO A 118 41.50 -15.20 -7.05
C PRO A 118 39.98 -15.00 -6.94
N VAL A 119 39.21 -15.87 -7.60
CA VAL A 119 37.75 -15.88 -7.53
C VAL A 119 37.33 -16.41 -6.14
N PRO A 120 36.57 -15.63 -5.35
CA PRO A 120 36.03 -16.11 -4.08
C PRO A 120 35.16 -17.34 -4.26
N ARG A 121 35.22 -18.28 -3.31
CA ARG A 121 34.27 -19.40 -3.23
C ARG A 121 33.02 -18.93 -2.50
N LEU A 122 31.87 -19.23 -3.07
CA LEU A 122 30.58 -18.87 -2.50
C LEU A 122 29.93 -20.10 -1.85
N ILE A 123 29.39 -19.90 -0.66
CA ILE A 123 28.55 -20.88 0.02
C ILE A 123 27.21 -20.20 0.27
N VAL A 124 26.17 -20.70 -0.39
CA VAL A 124 24.80 -20.24 -0.19
C VAL A 124 24.18 -21.02 0.95
N VAL A 125 23.62 -20.29 1.90
CA VAL A 125 23.04 -20.81 3.13
C VAL A 125 21.58 -20.41 3.18
N LYS A 126 20.68 -21.39 3.11
CA LYS A 126 19.24 -21.15 3.31
C LYS A 126 18.85 -21.42 4.75
N ILE A 127 18.13 -20.47 5.32
CA ILE A 127 17.57 -20.56 6.65
C ILE A 127 16.36 -21.51 6.63
N ALA A 128 16.23 -22.36 7.64
CA ALA A 128 15.10 -23.27 7.75
C ALA A 128 13.77 -22.48 7.87
N PRO A 129 12.66 -22.94 7.26
CA PRO A 129 11.38 -22.25 7.34
C PRO A 129 10.94 -22.00 8.79
N GLY A 130 10.64 -20.75 9.14
CA GLY A 130 10.21 -20.37 10.49
C GLY A 130 11.35 -20.26 11.53
N ALA A 131 12.60 -20.54 11.15
CA ALA A 131 13.74 -20.34 12.03
C ALA A 131 14.28 -18.89 11.96
N ALA A 132 14.81 -18.41 13.07
CA ALA A 132 15.48 -17.11 13.18
C ALA A 132 16.89 -17.31 13.79
N PRO A 133 17.86 -17.80 13.01
CA PRO A 133 19.22 -18.04 13.48
C PRO A 133 19.91 -16.74 13.92
N ASP A 134 20.75 -16.82 14.95
CA ASP A 134 21.61 -15.71 15.38
C ASP A 134 22.78 -15.53 14.39
N ILE A 135 22.51 -14.79 13.32
CA ILE A 135 23.50 -14.49 12.27
C ILE A 135 24.75 -13.78 12.81
N PRO A 136 24.66 -12.78 13.72
CA PRO A 136 25.84 -12.23 14.39
C PRO A 136 26.69 -13.29 15.11
N GLN A 137 26.08 -14.25 15.79
CA GLN A 137 26.82 -15.36 16.42
C GLN A 137 27.49 -16.26 15.37
N LEU A 138 26.77 -16.63 14.30
CA LEU A 138 27.34 -17.41 13.20
C LEU A 138 28.54 -16.69 12.54
N ARG A 139 28.44 -15.37 12.35
CA ARG A 139 29.54 -14.54 11.81
C ARG A 139 30.78 -14.59 12.71
N ARG A 140 30.61 -14.51 14.04
CA ARG A 140 31.74 -14.63 14.99
C ARG A 140 32.36 -16.02 14.95
N MET A 141 31.53 -17.07 14.96
CA MET A 141 32.00 -18.45 14.88
C MET A 141 32.78 -18.72 13.58
N LEU A 142 32.31 -18.21 12.44
CA LEU A 142 33.02 -18.34 11.16
C LEU A 142 34.34 -17.56 11.16
N ALA A 143 34.37 -16.35 11.72
CA ALA A 143 35.60 -15.56 11.81
C ALA A 143 36.68 -16.25 12.68
N GLU A 144 36.27 -16.91 13.76
CA GLU A 144 37.17 -17.66 14.65
C GLU A 144 37.64 -18.99 14.06
N GLN A 145 36.71 -19.77 13.48
CA GLN A 145 37.01 -21.13 13.04
C GLN A 145 37.51 -21.22 11.60
N VAL A 146 37.17 -20.25 10.75
CA VAL A 146 37.51 -20.22 9.32
C VAL A 146 38.04 -18.85 8.91
N PRO A 147 39.32 -18.55 9.19
CA PRO A 147 39.94 -17.30 8.80
C PRO A 147 39.87 -17.09 7.28
N GLY A 148 39.37 -15.93 6.83
CA GLY A 148 39.18 -15.62 5.41
C GLY A 148 37.78 -15.91 4.86
N ALA A 149 36.87 -16.46 5.68
CA ALA A 149 35.45 -16.50 5.41
C ALA A 149 34.76 -15.21 5.90
N THR A 150 33.97 -14.57 5.04
CA THR A 150 33.10 -13.45 5.40
C THR A 150 31.65 -13.86 5.19
N LEU A 151 30.76 -13.44 6.10
CA LEU A 151 29.34 -13.72 6.02
C LEU A 151 28.58 -12.43 5.68
N ASP A 152 27.89 -12.44 4.55
CA ASP A 152 26.97 -11.41 4.10
C ASP A 152 25.53 -11.87 4.31
N ASP A 153 24.79 -11.09 5.10
CA ASP A 153 23.39 -11.31 5.45
C ASP A 153 22.44 -10.35 4.72
N HIS A 154 22.97 -9.56 3.78
CA HIS A 154 22.26 -8.60 2.94
C HIS A 154 21.43 -7.55 3.71
N ARG A 155 21.58 -7.46 5.04
CA ARG A 155 20.72 -6.64 5.91
C ARG A 155 20.79 -5.16 5.57
N GLY A 156 21.99 -4.65 5.30
CA GLY A 156 22.18 -3.23 4.98
C GLY A 156 21.46 -2.79 3.71
N TRP A 157 21.22 -3.71 2.77
CA TRP A 157 20.44 -3.44 1.56
C TRP A 157 18.93 -3.60 1.84
N ILE A 158 18.54 -4.66 2.55
CA ILE A 158 17.16 -4.87 3.04
C ILE A 158 16.64 -3.66 3.80
N ASP A 159 17.43 -3.11 4.73
CA ASP A 159 17.04 -1.96 5.54
C ASP A 159 16.85 -0.69 4.71
N ARG A 160 17.65 -0.49 3.66
CA ARG A 160 17.48 0.63 2.71
C ARG A 160 16.18 0.50 1.93
N MET A 161 15.85 -0.70 1.45
CA MET A 161 14.55 -0.91 0.76
C MET A 161 13.36 -0.78 1.71
N ARG A 162 13.49 -1.21 2.96
CA ARG A 162 12.48 -0.95 3.99
C ARG A 162 12.25 0.54 4.18
N ALA A 163 13.33 1.32 4.26
CA ALA A 163 13.23 2.77 4.34
C ALA A 163 12.53 3.36 3.10
N MET A 164 12.91 2.92 1.89
CA MET A 164 12.28 3.37 0.64
C MET A 164 10.78 3.01 0.58
N ALA A 165 10.40 1.77 0.87
CA ALA A 165 9.01 1.34 0.95
C ALA A 165 8.24 2.15 2.01
N GLY A 166 8.85 2.37 3.18
CA GLY A 166 8.29 3.21 4.24
C GLY A 166 8.06 4.66 3.78
N THR A 167 8.98 5.25 3.02
CA THR A 167 8.79 6.59 2.46
C THR A 167 7.66 6.64 1.42
N ALA A 168 7.50 5.60 0.59
CA ALA A 168 6.39 5.51 -0.36
C ALA A 168 5.03 5.40 0.36
N VAL A 169 4.96 4.59 1.42
CA VAL A 169 3.77 4.49 2.28
C VAL A 169 3.47 5.85 2.94
N ALA A 170 4.47 6.52 3.50
CA ALA A 170 4.31 7.83 4.12
C ALA A 170 3.83 8.89 3.12
N ALA A 171 4.36 8.89 1.90
CA ALA A 171 3.89 9.78 0.82
C ALA A 171 2.43 9.49 0.44
N GLY A 172 2.05 8.21 0.32
CA GLY A 172 0.67 7.79 0.07
C GLY A 172 -0.29 8.24 1.17
N VAL A 173 0.09 8.09 2.44
CA VAL A 173 -0.69 8.60 3.58
C VAL A 173 -0.83 10.13 3.52
N GLY A 174 0.26 10.84 3.18
CA GLY A 174 0.22 12.29 2.98
C GLY A 174 -0.76 12.72 1.89
N ILE A 175 -0.79 12.01 0.75
CA ILE A 175 -1.76 12.25 -0.32
C ILE A 175 -3.19 12.03 0.19
N LEU A 176 -3.46 10.93 0.90
CA LEU A 176 -4.79 10.66 1.46
C LEU A 176 -5.26 11.75 2.43
N ILE A 177 -4.37 12.25 3.29
CA ILE A 177 -4.68 13.37 4.19
C ILE A 177 -5.04 14.63 3.39
N LEU A 178 -4.25 14.96 2.38
CA LEU A 178 -4.53 16.11 1.51
C LEU A 178 -5.87 15.99 0.79
N MET A 179 -6.23 14.78 0.35
CA MET A 179 -7.51 14.51 -0.30
C MET A 179 -8.70 14.64 0.65
N ILE A 180 -8.57 14.18 1.89
CA ILE A 180 -9.59 14.39 2.93
C ILE A 180 -9.74 15.89 3.20
N ALA A 181 -8.63 16.62 3.34
CA ALA A 181 -8.66 18.07 3.55
C ALA A 181 -9.34 18.80 2.37
N ALA A 182 -9.02 18.43 1.12
CA ALA A 182 -9.67 18.97 -0.07
C ALA A 182 -11.18 18.67 -0.07
N THR A 183 -11.57 17.44 0.28
CA THR A 183 -12.97 17.03 0.38
C THR A 183 -13.72 17.86 1.43
N VAL A 184 -13.15 18.03 2.62
CA VAL A 184 -13.70 18.89 3.68
C VAL A 184 -13.90 20.31 3.18
N LEU A 185 -12.91 20.88 2.49
CA LEU A 185 -12.99 22.24 1.95
C LEU A 185 -14.09 22.37 0.89
N SER A 186 -14.14 21.45 -0.08
CA SER A 186 -15.18 21.42 -1.12
C SER A 186 -16.58 21.28 -0.53
N VAL A 187 -16.77 20.39 0.45
CA VAL A 187 -18.06 20.21 1.14
C VAL A 187 -18.44 21.44 1.94
N THR A 188 -17.48 22.12 2.58
CA THR A 188 -17.71 23.37 3.30
C THR A 188 -18.23 24.46 2.36
N PHE A 189 -17.58 24.66 1.21
CA PHE A 189 -18.03 25.62 0.20
C PHE A 189 -19.40 25.27 -0.36
N ALA A 190 -19.63 23.99 -0.69
CA ALA A 190 -20.91 23.52 -1.20
C ALA A 190 -22.03 23.72 -0.17
N THR A 191 -21.77 23.43 1.10
CA THR A 191 -22.74 23.61 2.20
C THR A 191 -23.06 25.10 2.39
N ARG A 192 -22.05 25.97 2.43
CA ARG A 192 -22.25 27.42 2.53
C ARG A 192 -23.03 27.98 1.34
N GLY A 193 -22.71 27.55 0.13
CA GLY A 193 -23.44 27.92 -1.08
C GLY A 193 -24.91 27.49 -1.01
N ALA A 194 -25.17 26.25 -0.60
CA ALA A 194 -26.53 25.73 -0.43
C ALA A 194 -27.32 26.49 0.65
N MET A 195 -26.68 26.86 1.77
CA MET A 195 -27.30 27.70 2.80
C MET A 195 -27.64 29.09 2.28
N ALA A 196 -26.73 29.72 1.54
CA ALA A 196 -26.94 31.05 0.96
C ALA A 196 -28.09 31.05 -0.06
N THR A 197 -28.17 30.05 -0.93
CA THR A 197 -29.26 29.91 -1.91
C THR A 197 -30.62 29.68 -1.24
N ASN A 198 -30.66 29.01 -0.09
CA ASN A 198 -31.91 28.68 0.61
C ASN A 198 -32.17 29.55 1.85
N LYS A 199 -31.50 30.71 1.97
CA LYS A 199 -31.57 31.58 3.15
C LYS A 199 -33.00 31.92 3.56
N THR A 200 -33.84 32.33 2.62
CA THR A 200 -35.25 32.68 2.88
C THR A 200 -36.04 31.51 3.47
N VAL A 201 -35.80 30.29 2.98
CA VAL A 201 -36.47 29.09 3.49
C VAL A 201 -36.03 28.79 4.92
N ILE A 202 -34.74 28.95 5.20
CA ILE A 202 -34.15 28.75 6.53
C ILE A 202 -34.69 29.78 7.52
N GLU A 203 -34.77 31.06 7.14
CA GLU A 203 -35.33 32.14 7.95
C GLU A 203 -36.80 31.88 8.31
N VAL A 204 -37.63 31.47 7.35
CA VAL A 204 -39.03 31.10 7.63
C VAL A 204 -39.12 29.92 8.60
N LEU A 205 -38.28 28.90 8.42
CA LEU A 205 -38.23 27.76 9.35
C LEU A 205 -37.85 28.20 10.76
N HIS A 206 -36.89 29.11 10.85
CA HIS A 206 -36.43 29.68 12.12
C HIS A 206 -37.53 30.50 12.79
N PHE A 207 -38.29 31.33 12.05
CA PHE A 207 -39.44 32.08 12.57
C PHE A 207 -40.58 31.17 13.07
N VAL A 208 -40.76 30.00 12.47
CA VAL A 208 -41.73 28.99 12.92
C VAL A 208 -41.21 28.18 14.13
N GLY A 209 -39.99 28.45 14.60
CA GLY A 209 -39.40 27.86 15.82
C GLY A 209 -38.61 26.58 15.59
N ALA A 210 -38.13 26.32 14.36
CA ALA A 210 -37.30 25.16 14.10
C ALA A 210 -35.95 25.25 14.83
N LYS A 211 -35.59 24.20 15.57
CA LYS A 211 -34.30 24.12 16.27
C LYS A 211 -33.15 24.05 15.27
N ASN A 212 -32.01 24.71 15.56
CA ASN A 212 -30.78 24.65 14.74
C ASN A 212 -30.35 23.21 14.40
N GLY A 213 -30.51 22.27 15.35
CA GLY A 213 -30.22 20.85 15.14
C GLY A 213 -31.12 20.16 14.10
N PHE A 214 -32.36 20.62 13.92
CA PHE A 214 -33.27 20.11 12.89
C PHE A 214 -32.76 20.49 11.49
N ILE A 215 -32.38 21.76 11.31
CA ILE A 215 -31.82 22.28 10.05
C ILE A 215 -30.50 21.56 9.74
N ALA A 216 -29.58 21.49 10.72
CA ALA A 216 -28.31 20.80 10.55
C ALA A 216 -28.47 19.30 10.22
N GLY A 217 -29.47 18.62 10.80
CA GLY A 217 -29.79 17.22 10.49
C GLY A 217 -30.25 17.01 9.05
N HIS A 218 -31.05 17.94 8.51
CA HIS A 218 -31.48 17.90 7.10
C HIS A 218 -30.29 18.02 6.14
N PHE A 219 -29.40 19.00 6.38
CA PHE A 219 -28.18 19.17 5.58
C PHE A 219 -27.24 17.96 5.72
N GLN A 220 -27.02 17.47 6.94
CA GLN A 220 -26.21 16.29 7.19
C GLN A 220 -26.69 15.09 6.36
N ARG A 221 -28.00 14.79 6.37
CA ARG A 221 -28.56 13.65 5.64
C ARG A 221 -28.49 13.84 4.13
N HIS A 222 -28.68 15.07 3.65
CA HIS A 222 -28.55 15.40 2.23
C HIS A 222 -27.11 15.19 1.74
N PHE A 223 -26.14 15.77 2.44
CA PHE A 223 -24.72 15.66 2.10
C PHE A 223 -24.19 14.25 2.30
N LEU A 224 -24.69 13.49 3.29
CA LEU A 224 -24.40 12.06 3.44
C LEU A 224 -24.75 11.28 2.17
N MET A 225 -25.93 11.53 1.59
CA MET A 225 -26.37 10.84 0.38
C MET A 225 -25.53 11.23 -0.84
N LEU A 226 -25.19 12.52 -0.99
CA LEU A 226 -24.28 12.97 -2.06
C LEU A 226 -22.88 12.36 -1.91
N GLY A 227 -22.39 12.28 -0.66
CA GLY A 227 -21.12 11.65 -0.32
C GLY A 227 -21.12 10.14 -0.64
N LEU A 228 -22.23 9.45 -0.35
CA LEU A 228 -22.40 8.02 -0.63
C LEU A 228 -22.54 7.76 -2.14
N GLU A 229 -23.28 8.60 -2.87
CA GLU A 229 -23.42 8.50 -4.33
C GLU A 229 -22.09 8.73 -5.03
N GLY A 230 -21.41 9.85 -4.71
CA GLY A 230 -20.08 10.14 -5.24
C GLY A 230 -19.07 9.06 -4.85
N GLY A 231 -19.09 8.64 -3.59
CA GLY A 231 -18.25 7.57 -3.07
C GLY A 231 -18.47 6.24 -3.79
N ALA A 232 -19.72 5.84 -4.02
CA ALA A 232 -20.06 4.62 -4.74
C ALA A 232 -19.61 4.67 -6.21
N ILE A 233 -19.74 5.82 -6.88
CA ILE A 233 -19.26 6.00 -8.25
C ILE A 233 -17.73 5.88 -8.29
N GLY A 234 -17.03 6.62 -7.45
CA GLY A 234 -15.56 6.65 -7.42
C GLY A 234 -14.96 5.32 -6.98
N GLY A 235 -15.48 4.74 -5.88
CA GLY A 235 -15.09 3.44 -5.37
C GLY A 235 -15.43 2.32 -6.36
N GLY A 236 -16.61 2.35 -6.96
CA GLY A 236 -17.01 1.40 -8.00
C GLY A 236 -16.09 1.45 -9.22
N ALA A 237 -15.73 2.65 -9.70
CA ALA A 237 -14.76 2.82 -10.79
C ALA A 237 -13.38 2.26 -10.42
N ALA A 238 -12.93 2.46 -9.18
CA ALA A 238 -11.67 1.90 -8.70
C ALA A 238 -11.72 0.37 -8.64
N ILE A 239 -12.81 -0.22 -8.14
CA ILE A 239 -13.03 -1.67 -8.12
C ILE A 239 -12.98 -2.25 -9.53
N VAL A 240 -13.66 -1.62 -10.48
CA VAL A 240 -13.64 -2.05 -11.90
C VAL A 240 -12.23 -1.97 -12.47
N LEU A 241 -11.51 -0.87 -12.22
CA LEU A 241 -10.14 -0.71 -12.69
C LEU A 241 -9.20 -1.76 -12.10
N PHE A 242 -9.33 -2.06 -10.81
CA PHE A 242 -8.55 -3.10 -10.14
C PHE A 242 -8.90 -4.51 -10.63
N ALA A 243 -10.18 -4.79 -10.88
CA ALA A 243 -10.62 -6.05 -11.47
C ALA A 243 -10.08 -6.22 -12.90
N LEU A 244 -10.09 -5.17 -13.71
CA LEU A 244 -9.50 -5.17 -15.05
C LEU A 244 -7.99 -5.37 -15.02
N ALA A 245 -7.27 -4.66 -14.14
CA ALA A 245 -5.84 -4.83 -13.96
C ALA A 245 -5.49 -6.26 -13.55
N SER A 246 -6.27 -6.85 -12.64
CA SER A 246 -6.09 -8.24 -12.21
C SER A 246 -6.37 -9.23 -13.34
N ALA A 247 -7.44 -9.03 -14.11
CA ALA A 247 -7.77 -9.88 -15.26
C ALA A 247 -6.69 -9.83 -16.35
N ILE A 248 -6.20 -8.63 -16.67
CA ILE A 248 -5.08 -8.44 -17.60
C ILE A 248 -3.84 -9.16 -17.08
N SER A 249 -3.48 -8.96 -15.80
CA SER A 249 -2.33 -9.63 -15.20
C SER A 249 -2.44 -11.15 -15.32
N GLN A 250 -3.62 -11.74 -15.05
CA GLN A 250 -3.85 -13.18 -15.19
C GLN A 250 -3.69 -13.68 -16.63
N TRP A 251 -4.06 -12.88 -17.63
CA TRP A 251 -3.90 -13.25 -19.05
C TRP A 251 -2.43 -13.27 -19.49
N PHE A 252 -1.56 -12.52 -18.84
CA PHE A 252 -0.14 -12.47 -19.15
C PHE A 252 0.69 -13.52 -18.38
N ILE A 253 0.12 -14.22 -17.38
CA ILE A 253 0.79 -15.31 -16.65
C ILE A 253 1.21 -16.40 -17.65
N GLY A 254 2.51 -16.75 -17.68
CA GLY A 254 3.06 -17.74 -18.61
C GLY A 254 3.58 -17.18 -19.94
N THR A 255 3.57 -15.85 -20.11
CA THR A 255 4.33 -15.18 -21.18
C THR A 255 5.65 -14.64 -20.63
N ALA A 256 6.71 -14.61 -21.45
CA ALA A 256 8.03 -14.11 -21.01
C ALA A 256 7.97 -12.68 -20.44
N GLY A 257 7.08 -11.83 -20.95
CA GLY A 257 6.86 -10.48 -20.41
C GLY A 257 6.05 -10.46 -19.10
N GLY A 258 5.08 -11.37 -18.95
CA GLY A 258 4.28 -11.53 -17.74
C GLY A 258 5.09 -12.08 -16.56
N ASP A 259 5.98 -13.04 -16.83
CA ASP A 259 6.85 -13.60 -15.79
C ASP A 259 7.89 -12.57 -15.32
N GLN A 260 8.41 -11.73 -16.22
CA GLN A 260 9.28 -10.61 -15.86
C GLN A 260 8.54 -9.53 -15.05
N THR A 261 7.31 -9.18 -15.41
CA THR A 261 6.52 -8.21 -14.63
C THR A 261 6.09 -8.77 -13.28
N ALA A 262 5.73 -10.05 -13.20
CA ALA A 262 5.44 -10.73 -11.94
C ALA A 262 6.68 -10.83 -11.04
N ALA A 263 7.87 -11.06 -11.61
CA ALA A 263 9.12 -11.09 -10.85
C ALA A 263 9.54 -9.69 -10.34
N LEU A 264 9.21 -8.62 -11.07
CA LEU A 264 9.58 -7.25 -10.69
C LEU A 264 8.56 -6.57 -9.76
N PHE A 265 7.27 -6.86 -9.93
CA PHE A 265 6.18 -6.15 -9.25
C PHE A 265 5.27 -7.07 -8.40
N GLY A 266 5.54 -8.38 -8.37
CA GLY A 266 4.69 -9.38 -7.72
C GLY A 266 3.42 -9.68 -8.53
N SER A 267 2.55 -10.52 -7.98
CA SER A 267 1.21 -10.68 -8.55
C SER A 267 0.39 -9.42 -8.27
N PHE A 268 -0.18 -8.78 -9.31
CA PHE A 268 -1.07 -7.62 -9.18
C PHE A 268 -2.45 -8.05 -8.65
N SER A 269 -2.47 -8.63 -7.45
CA SER A 269 -3.69 -8.99 -6.72
C SER A 269 -3.80 -8.10 -5.50
N ILE A 270 -4.71 -7.12 -5.57
CA ILE A 270 -5.04 -6.21 -4.47
C ILE A 270 -5.66 -6.97 -3.26
N GLY A 271 -6.03 -8.24 -3.48
CA GLY A 271 -6.60 -9.13 -2.46
C GLY A 271 -7.95 -8.64 -1.94
N VAL A 272 -8.59 -9.46 -1.11
CA VAL A 272 -9.85 -9.08 -0.45
C VAL A 272 -9.67 -7.82 0.42
N ALA A 273 -8.49 -7.66 1.02
CA ALA A 273 -8.16 -6.53 1.87
C ALA A 273 -8.27 -5.18 1.13
N GLY A 274 -7.81 -5.07 -0.12
CA GLY A 274 -7.92 -3.81 -0.85
C GLY A 274 -9.34 -3.49 -1.30
N TYR A 275 -10.17 -4.48 -1.64
CA TYR A 275 -11.60 -4.26 -1.89
C TYR A 275 -12.34 -3.78 -0.63
N ILE A 276 -12.02 -4.37 0.54
CA ILE A 276 -12.52 -3.90 1.84
C ILE A 276 -12.06 -2.47 2.11
N ALA A 277 -10.81 -2.14 1.80
CA ALA A 277 -10.29 -0.79 1.98
C ALA A 277 -11.04 0.23 1.11
N VAL A 278 -11.38 -0.10 -0.14
CA VAL A 278 -12.20 0.77 -1.00
C VAL A 278 -13.60 0.96 -0.41
N LEU A 279 -14.26 -0.10 0.05
CA LEU A 279 -15.58 0.02 0.69
C LEU A 279 -15.50 0.86 1.98
N GLY A 280 -14.46 0.67 2.79
CA GLY A 280 -14.18 1.50 3.95
C GLY A 280 -14.00 2.97 3.59
N GLN A 281 -13.35 3.25 2.46
CA GLN A 281 -13.13 4.61 1.96
C GLN A 281 -14.43 5.29 1.54
N VAL A 282 -15.35 4.56 0.89
CA VAL A 282 -16.69 5.07 0.54
C VAL A 282 -17.44 5.51 1.79
N VAL A 283 -17.43 4.65 2.82
CA VAL A 283 -18.09 4.96 4.11
C VAL A 283 -17.42 6.15 4.80
N LEU A 284 -16.07 6.17 4.82
CA LEU A 284 -15.30 7.26 5.41
C LEU A 284 -15.62 8.60 4.75
N ILE A 285 -15.61 8.65 3.42
CA ILE A 285 -15.88 9.89 2.67
C ILE A 285 -17.32 10.35 2.88
N ALA A 286 -18.30 9.44 2.85
CA ALA A 286 -19.69 9.78 3.15
C ALA A 286 -19.84 10.34 4.57
N ALA A 287 -19.15 9.75 5.56
CA ALA A 287 -19.15 10.23 6.94
C ALA A 287 -18.48 11.61 7.06
N VAL A 288 -17.31 11.81 6.44
CA VAL A 288 -16.61 13.11 6.42
C VAL A 288 -17.52 14.18 5.81
N THR A 289 -18.12 13.92 4.65
CA THR A 289 -19.04 14.84 3.99
C THR A 289 -20.23 15.21 4.89
N ALA A 290 -20.83 14.22 5.56
CA ALA A 290 -21.96 14.45 6.47
C ALA A 290 -21.56 15.28 7.71
N ILE A 291 -20.45 14.93 8.36
CA ILE A 291 -19.94 15.61 9.56
C ILE A 291 -19.53 17.04 9.24
N THR A 292 -18.78 17.24 8.15
CA THR A 292 -18.34 18.57 7.70
C THR A 292 -19.54 19.46 7.37
N SER A 293 -20.56 18.94 6.69
CA SER A 293 -21.78 19.69 6.41
C SER A 293 -22.47 20.13 7.69
N ARG A 294 -22.68 19.20 8.65
CA ARG A 294 -23.30 19.51 9.94
C ARG A 294 -22.54 20.59 10.71
N GLN A 295 -21.21 20.46 10.82
CA GLN A 295 -20.36 21.43 11.51
C GLN A 295 -20.40 22.80 10.83
N THR A 296 -20.42 22.81 9.49
CA THR A 296 -20.50 24.05 8.71
C THR A 296 -21.83 24.76 8.95
N VAL A 297 -22.95 24.03 8.94
CA VAL A 297 -24.28 24.60 9.21
C VAL A 297 -24.36 25.16 10.62
N ASN A 298 -23.95 24.39 11.64
CA ASN A 298 -23.98 24.85 13.04
C ASN A 298 -23.18 26.15 13.22
N ARG A 299 -21.94 26.20 12.72
CA ARG A 299 -21.10 27.40 12.79
C ARG A 299 -21.70 28.60 12.05
N THR A 300 -22.48 28.35 10.99
CA THR A 300 -23.13 29.43 10.23
C THR A 300 -24.35 29.96 10.97
N LEU A 301 -25.12 29.09 11.63
CA LEU A 301 -26.28 29.49 12.43
C LEU A 301 -25.86 30.23 13.72
N GLU A 302 -24.83 29.75 14.41
CA GLU A 302 -24.24 30.42 15.59
C GLU A 302 -23.70 31.82 15.29
N ALA A 303 -23.41 32.14 14.03
CA ALA A 303 -22.96 33.47 13.62
C ALA A 303 -24.11 34.43 13.27
N ILE A 304 -25.33 33.92 13.16
CA ILE A 304 -26.55 34.68 12.84
C ILE A 304 -27.37 34.97 14.11
N ASP A 305 -27.30 34.06 15.10
CA ASP A 305 -27.84 34.24 16.46
C ASP A 305 -27.03 35.28 17.26
#